data_AF-A0A951CZH6-F1
#
_entry.id   AF-A0A951CZH6-F1
#
_cell.length_a   1.000
_cell.length_b   1.000
_cell.length_c   1.000
_cell.angle_alpha   90.00
_cell.angle_beta   90.00
_cell.angle_gamma   90.00
#
_symmetry.space_group_name_H-M   'P 1'
#
loop_
_entity.id
_entity.type
_entity.pdbx_description
1 polymer ?
#
loop_
_entity_poly.entity_id
_entity_poly.type
_entity_poly.pdbx_seq_one_letter_code
_entity_poly.pdbx_strand_id
1 'polypeptide(L)'
;MASKQQMNQQSLRPTIGTLEPPAAITGGELHIRGEHLAAGGHPTVRLGNQPAQLVVAGDSYIIARVPESAIVGELIVASGTLESELHETHIGIKIADSLHPVANPVVDSEGNIFSTFSGSRGQKSPVSIYKVDTNYNAKPFVTDLMNPTGLAFDREGLLYVSSRYDGIVYQVTRSGNMSVYVEGMGVATGLAFDPEENLYVGDRSGTIFKISRSRQIYVFATLEPSIAAYHLAFGPDDSLYVTGPTTSSFDSIFHISKAGEVETFYRGLGRPQGIAFDAQGRLYVAASLRGRRGIIRIDQSRKPEQFLSGPGVVGLAFTPSRAVV
;
A
#
# COMPACT_ATOMS: atom_id res chain seq x y z
N MET A 1 -17.06 50.23 -20.14
CA MET A 1 -17.72 49.37 -19.13
C MET A 1 -17.29 47.90 -19.18
N ALA A 2 -16.70 47.40 -20.27
CA ALA A 2 -16.20 46.01 -20.37
C ALA A 2 -15.03 45.66 -19.41
N SER A 3 -14.23 46.63 -18.95
CA SER A 3 -13.02 46.35 -18.16
C SER A 3 -13.26 46.01 -16.69
N LYS A 4 -14.33 46.53 -16.06
CA LYS A 4 -14.65 46.21 -14.65
C LYS A 4 -15.32 44.84 -14.50
N GLN A 5 -16.14 44.41 -15.46
CA GLN A 5 -16.77 43.09 -15.45
C GLN A 5 -15.76 41.97 -15.71
N GLN A 6 -14.78 42.16 -16.59
CA GLN A 6 -13.69 41.19 -16.79
C GLN A 6 -12.77 41.07 -15.56
N MET A 7 -12.43 42.17 -14.88
CA MET A 7 -11.66 42.12 -13.63
C MET A 7 -12.42 41.45 -12.48
N ASN A 8 -13.74 41.66 -12.37
CA ASN A 8 -14.58 41.01 -11.35
C ASN A 8 -14.79 39.50 -11.61
N GLN A 9 -14.72 39.05 -12.87
CA GLN A 9 -14.82 37.63 -13.20
C GLN A 9 -13.51 36.87 -12.93
N GLN A 10 -12.35 37.52 -13.08
CA GLN A 10 -11.07 36.94 -12.66
C GLN A 10 -10.96 36.80 -11.14
N SER A 11 -11.52 37.74 -10.36
CA SER A 11 -11.48 37.68 -8.90
C SER A 11 -12.39 36.61 -8.28
N LEU A 12 -13.34 36.03 -9.04
CA LEU A 12 -14.25 34.99 -8.57
C LEU A 12 -13.95 33.62 -9.20
N ARG A 13 -12.88 33.52 -9.99
CA ARG A 13 -12.47 32.26 -10.61
C ARG A 13 -11.96 31.31 -9.52
N PRO A 14 -12.44 30.05 -9.47
CA PRO A 14 -11.92 29.07 -8.52
C PRO A 14 -10.40 28.92 -8.66
N THR A 15 -9.67 28.97 -7.55
CA THR A 15 -8.22 28.73 -7.54
C THR A 15 -7.90 27.58 -6.62
N ILE A 16 -7.15 26.59 -7.13
CA ILE A 16 -6.69 25.45 -6.34
C ILE A 16 -5.32 25.82 -5.79
N GLY A 17 -5.21 25.94 -4.47
CA GLY A 17 -3.95 26.20 -3.77
C GLY A 17 -3.21 24.91 -3.44
N THR A 18 -3.88 23.95 -2.80
CA THR A 18 -3.29 22.66 -2.44
C THR A 18 -4.23 21.50 -2.72
N LEU A 19 -3.67 20.39 -3.19
CA LEU A 19 -4.35 19.13 -3.38
C LEU A 19 -3.66 18.05 -2.54
N GLU A 20 -4.39 17.42 -1.62
CA GLU A 20 -3.86 16.36 -0.76
C GLU A 20 -4.81 15.16 -0.69
N PRO A 21 -4.32 13.91 -0.72
CA PRO A 21 -2.95 13.52 -1.04
C PRO A 21 -2.62 13.70 -2.54
N PRO A 22 -1.34 13.58 -2.94
CA PRO A 22 -0.93 13.72 -4.35
C PRO A 22 -1.42 12.61 -5.28
N ALA A 23 -1.91 11.49 -4.72
CA ALA A 23 -2.42 10.35 -5.47
C ALA A 23 -3.69 9.78 -4.82
N ALA A 24 -4.56 9.17 -5.62
CA ALA A 24 -5.71 8.43 -5.12
C ALA A 24 -6.09 7.28 -6.06
N ILE A 25 -6.74 6.26 -5.52
CA ILE A 25 -7.44 5.24 -6.31
C ILE A 25 -8.95 5.48 -6.24
N THR A 26 -9.71 4.76 -7.06
CA THR A 26 -11.18 4.74 -7.02
C THR A 26 -11.73 4.69 -5.59
N GLY A 27 -12.69 5.57 -5.31
CA GLY A 27 -13.31 5.70 -3.99
C GLY A 27 -12.46 6.42 -2.95
N GLY A 28 -11.19 6.72 -3.25
CA GLY A 28 -10.33 7.59 -2.45
C GLY A 28 -10.82 9.04 -2.46
N GLU A 29 -10.41 9.78 -1.44
CA GLU A 29 -10.77 11.19 -1.25
C GLU A 29 -9.60 12.11 -1.53
N LEU A 30 -9.84 13.15 -2.32
CA LEU A 30 -8.94 14.26 -2.60
C LEU A 30 -9.44 15.50 -1.88
N HIS A 31 -8.56 16.11 -1.09
CA HIS A 31 -8.80 17.32 -0.31
C HIS A 31 -8.24 18.51 -1.08
N ILE A 32 -9.11 19.41 -1.49
CA ILE A 32 -8.80 20.58 -2.31
C ILE A 32 -8.95 21.80 -1.41
N ARG A 33 -7.87 22.56 -1.19
CA ARG A 33 -7.93 23.88 -0.55
C ARG A 33 -7.62 24.95 -1.57
N GLY A 34 -8.30 26.08 -1.45
CA GLY A 34 -8.24 27.13 -2.45
C GLY A 34 -9.04 28.36 -2.07
N GLU A 35 -9.37 29.17 -3.07
CA GLU A 35 -10.21 30.35 -2.93
C GLU A 35 -11.29 30.35 -4.02
N HIS A 36 -12.46 30.92 -3.71
CA HIS A 36 -13.60 31.04 -4.62
C HIS A 36 -14.07 29.71 -5.21
N LEU A 37 -13.82 28.60 -4.51
CA LEU A 37 -14.18 27.27 -4.99
C LEU A 37 -15.70 27.14 -5.16
N ALA A 38 -16.48 27.84 -4.34
CA ALA A 38 -17.95 27.80 -4.33
C ALA A 38 -18.58 29.20 -4.51
N ALA A 39 -17.81 30.18 -5.00
CA ALA A 39 -18.27 31.57 -5.13
C ALA A 39 -19.46 31.73 -6.10
N GLY A 40 -19.58 30.84 -7.09
CA GLY A 40 -20.71 30.77 -8.03
C GLY A 40 -21.88 29.89 -7.56
N GLY A 41 -21.91 29.48 -6.29
CA GLY A 41 -22.94 28.60 -5.74
C GLY A 41 -22.45 27.16 -5.61
N HIS A 42 -23.09 26.22 -6.31
CA HIS A 42 -22.76 24.79 -6.20
C HIS A 42 -21.53 24.45 -7.03
N PRO A 43 -20.39 24.10 -6.41
CA PRO A 43 -19.22 23.72 -7.16
C PRO A 43 -19.35 22.31 -7.72
N THR A 44 -18.59 22.03 -8.77
CA THR A 44 -18.38 20.68 -9.28
C THR A 44 -16.88 20.41 -9.39
N VAL A 45 -16.49 19.16 -9.23
CA VAL A 45 -15.12 18.70 -9.45
C VAL A 45 -15.16 17.59 -10.49
N ARG A 46 -14.21 17.61 -11.41
CA ARG A 46 -14.01 16.51 -12.38
C ARG A 46 -12.56 16.09 -12.46
N LEU A 47 -12.38 14.81 -12.76
CA LEU A 47 -11.11 14.17 -13.08
C LEU A 47 -11.15 13.75 -14.55
N GLY A 48 -10.42 14.46 -15.40
CA GLY A 48 -10.64 14.47 -16.84
C GLY A 48 -12.09 14.86 -17.15
N ASN A 49 -12.80 13.94 -17.80
CA ASN A 49 -14.23 14.11 -18.14
C ASN A 49 -15.18 13.47 -17.11
N GLN A 50 -14.67 12.91 -16.01
CA GLN A 50 -15.49 12.18 -15.04
C GLN A 50 -15.87 13.08 -13.86
N PRO A 51 -17.17 13.31 -13.58
CA PRO A 51 -17.58 14.09 -12.42
C PRO A 51 -17.27 13.32 -11.13
N ALA A 52 -16.68 14.01 -10.16
CA ALA A 52 -16.40 13.49 -8.84
C ALA A 52 -17.56 13.81 -7.89
N GLN A 53 -17.88 12.88 -7.00
CA GLN A 53 -18.84 13.13 -5.94
C GLN A 53 -18.20 14.03 -4.88
N LEU A 54 -18.88 15.12 -4.50
CA LEU A 54 -18.43 15.98 -3.42
C LEU A 54 -18.94 15.47 -2.07
N VAL A 55 -18.02 15.23 -1.14
CA VAL A 55 -18.32 14.85 0.25
C VAL A 55 -18.49 16.12 1.10
N VAL A 56 -17.65 17.12 0.84
CA VAL A 56 -17.70 18.46 1.44
C VAL A 56 -17.49 19.46 0.33
N ALA A 57 -18.25 20.56 0.35
CA ALA A 57 -18.08 21.66 -0.57
C ALA A 57 -18.25 22.99 0.16
N GLY A 58 -17.22 23.83 0.08
CA GLY A 58 -17.20 25.18 0.62
C GLY A 58 -16.24 26.05 -0.16
N ASP A 59 -16.27 27.35 0.11
CA ASP A 59 -15.57 28.32 -0.74
C ASP A 59 -14.05 28.21 -0.70
N SER A 60 -13.49 27.72 0.42
CA SER A 60 -12.05 27.53 0.60
C SER A 60 -11.62 26.06 0.68
N TYR A 61 -12.57 25.13 0.63
CA TYR A 61 -12.29 23.72 0.88
C TYR A 61 -13.33 22.78 0.27
N ILE A 62 -12.87 21.79 -0.49
CA ILE A 62 -13.68 20.73 -1.07
C ILE A 62 -13.05 19.37 -0.74
N ILE A 63 -13.88 18.36 -0.47
CA ILE A 63 -13.47 16.95 -0.50
C ILE A 63 -14.19 16.28 -1.66
N ALA A 64 -13.43 15.81 -2.64
CA ALA A 64 -13.95 15.13 -3.82
C ALA A 64 -13.55 13.64 -3.79
N ARG A 65 -14.49 12.74 -4.07
CA ARG A 65 -14.25 11.30 -4.16
C ARG A 65 -13.92 10.91 -5.60
N VAL A 66 -12.83 10.16 -5.79
CA VAL A 66 -12.42 9.65 -7.09
C VAL A 66 -13.49 8.68 -7.62
N PRO A 67 -14.09 8.95 -8.80
CA PRO A 67 -15.11 8.09 -9.39
C PRO A 67 -14.50 6.81 -9.98
N GLU A 68 -15.31 5.76 -10.15
CA GLU A 68 -14.85 4.45 -10.65
C GLU A 68 -14.26 4.48 -12.06
N SER A 69 -14.73 5.42 -12.88
CA SER A 69 -14.32 5.62 -14.27
C SER A 69 -13.10 6.53 -14.43
N ALA A 70 -12.58 7.15 -13.35
CA ALA A 70 -11.42 8.01 -13.44
C ALA A 70 -10.14 7.19 -13.65
N ILE A 71 -9.46 7.47 -14.76
CA ILE A 71 -8.14 6.90 -15.10
C ILE A 71 -7.12 7.99 -15.45
N VAL A 72 -7.54 9.27 -15.38
CA VAL A 72 -6.74 10.45 -15.72
C VAL A 72 -6.69 11.38 -14.52
N GLY A 73 -5.51 11.90 -14.24
CA GLY A 73 -5.23 12.79 -13.12
C GLY A 73 -5.29 14.28 -13.44
N GLU A 74 -6.28 14.70 -14.23
CA GLU A 74 -6.50 16.10 -14.58
C GLU A 74 -7.68 16.64 -13.78
N LEU A 75 -7.43 17.41 -12.72
CA LEU A 75 -8.47 17.89 -11.82
C LEU A 75 -8.86 19.34 -12.15
N ILE A 76 -10.16 19.58 -12.30
CA ILE A 76 -10.73 20.93 -12.47
C ILE A 76 -11.88 21.12 -11.48
N VAL A 77 -11.92 22.29 -10.83
CA VAL A 77 -13.04 22.77 -10.01
C VAL A 77 -13.81 23.80 -10.83
N ALA A 78 -15.12 23.63 -10.99
CA ALA A 78 -15.99 24.62 -11.60
C ALA A 78 -16.95 25.21 -10.56
N SER A 79 -17.22 26.51 -10.66
CA SER A 79 -18.15 27.26 -9.82
C SER A 79 -18.96 28.22 -10.68
N GLY A 80 -20.26 27.96 -10.83
CA GLY A 80 -21.09 28.65 -11.83
C GLY A 80 -20.58 28.37 -13.25
N THR A 81 -20.23 29.42 -14.00
CA THR A 81 -19.68 29.33 -15.36
C THR A 81 -18.16 29.42 -15.42
N LEU A 82 -17.49 29.51 -14.27
CA LEU A 82 -16.04 29.66 -14.18
C LEU A 82 -15.40 28.35 -13.77
N GLU A 83 -14.20 28.10 -14.30
CA GLU A 83 -13.42 26.90 -14.01
C GLU A 83 -12.03 27.29 -13.53
N SER A 84 -11.46 26.51 -12.62
CA SER A 84 -10.06 26.64 -12.22
C SER A 84 -9.12 26.36 -13.39
N GLU A 85 -7.86 26.70 -13.21
CA GLU A 85 -6.80 26.07 -14.01
C GLU A 85 -6.76 24.57 -13.74
N LEU A 86 -6.24 23.82 -14.71
CA LEU A 86 -6.03 22.38 -14.59
C LEU A 86 -4.98 22.12 -13.51
N HIS A 87 -5.29 21.22 -12.59
CA HIS A 87 -4.37 20.77 -11.55
C HIS A 87 -4.07 19.28 -11.72
N GLU A 88 -2.79 18.92 -11.77
CA GLU A 88 -2.38 17.53 -11.95
C GLU A 88 -2.44 16.74 -10.64
N THR A 89 -2.82 15.47 -10.76
CA THR A 89 -2.82 14.48 -9.67
C THR A 89 -2.50 13.09 -10.24
N HIS A 90 -2.34 12.09 -9.39
CA HIS A 90 -2.14 10.71 -9.83
C HIS A 90 -3.35 9.86 -9.49
N ILE A 91 -3.99 9.28 -10.51
CA ILE A 91 -5.08 8.34 -10.31
C ILE A 91 -4.58 6.93 -10.61
N GLY A 92 -4.64 6.07 -9.60
CA GLY A 92 -4.25 4.67 -9.76
C GLY A 92 -5.24 3.91 -10.63
N ILE A 93 -4.72 3.10 -11.54
CA ILE A 93 -5.52 2.28 -12.46
C ILE A 93 -5.67 0.86 -11.92
N LYS A 94 -6.86 0.28 -12.09
CA LYS A 94 -7.10 -1.12 -11.73
C LYS A 94 -6.55 -2.02 -12.84
N ILE A 95 -5.46 -2.72 -12.55
CA ILE A 95 -4.78 -3.63 -13.50
C ILE A 95 -5.24 -5.09 -13.38
N ALA A 96 -5.80 -5.46 -12.23
CA ALA A 96 -6.38 -6.78 -11.97
C ALA A 96 -7.51 -6.64 -10.95
N ASP A 97 -8.49 -7.52 -11.01
CA ASP A 97 -9.55 -7.60 -10.01
C ASP A 97 -9.82 -9.04 -9.58
N SER A 98 -10.79 -9.21 -8.69
CA SER A 98 -11.13 -10.51 -8.13
C SER A 98 -9.93 -11.20 -7.46
N LEU A 99 -8.96 -10.40 -7.01
CA LEU A 99 -7.86 -10.81 -6.15
C LEU A 99 -8.22 -10.45 -4.71
N HIS A 100 -7.80 -11.30 -3.78
CA HIS A 100 -7.99 -11.07 -2.35
C HIS A 100 -6.63 -11.11 -1.65
N PRO A 101 -5.80 -10.05 -1.84
CA PRO A 101 -4.49 -9.97 -1.23
C PRO A 101 -4.61 -9.95 0.29
N VAL A 102 -3.68 -10.65 0.94
CA VAL A 102 -3.59 -10.73 2.41
C VAL A 102 -2.41 -9.94 2.95
N ALA A 103 -1.38 -9.72 2.12
CA ALA A 103 -0.17 -8.96 2.46
C ALA A 103 0.29 -8.13 1.24
N ASN A 104 1.53 -7.63 1.29
CA ASN A 104 2.15 -6.98 0.15
C ASN A 104 2.14 -7.90 -1.08
N PRO A 105 1.86 -7.37 -2.28
CA PRO A 105 2.33 -8.03 -3.48
C PRO A 105 3.86 -8.03 -3.51
N VAL A 106 4.46 -8.87 -4.34
CA VAL A 106 5.89 -8.81 -4.65
C VAL A 106 6.09 -8.70 -6.15
N VAL A 107 7.18 -8.06 -6.56
CA VAL A 107 7.48 -7.84 -7.97
C VAL A 107 8.79 -8.56 -8.29
N ASP A 108 8.80 -9.33 -9.38
CA ASP A 108 10.03 -9.96 -9.86
C ASP A 108 10.91 -8.97 -10.65
N SER A 109 12.11 -9.40 -11.03
CA SER A 109 13.06 -8.58 -11.80
C SER A 109 12.55 -8.17 -13.19
N GLU A 110 11.56 -8.88 -13.73
CA GLU A 110 10.93 -8.57 -15.02
C GLU A 110 9.78 -7.57 -14.88
N GLY A 111 9.36 -7.25 -13.66
CA GLY A 111 8.23 -6.37 -13.38
C GLY A 111 6.89 -7.09 -13.26
N ASN A 112 6.86 -8.42 -13.25
CA ASN A 112 5.63 -9.16 -13.00
C ASN A 112 5.26 -9.07 -11.52
N ILE A 113 3.96 -8.94 -11.24
CA ILE A 113 3.43 -8.76 -9.89
C ILE A 113 2.86 -10.10 -9.42
N PHE A 114 3.19 -10.50 -8.20
CA PHE A 114 2.66 -11.71 -7.57
C PHE A 114 1.87 -11.32 -6.34
N SER A 115 0.66 -11.85 -6.24
CA SER A 115 -0.24 -11.54 -5.14
C SER A 115 -0.91 -12.80 -4.62
N THR A 116 -0.99 -12.91 -3.30
CA THR A 116 -1.75 -13.96 -2.64
C THR A 116 -3.22 -13.86 -3.02
N PHE A 117 -3.89 -14.99 -3.13
CA PHE A 117 -5.34 -15.07 -3.12
C PHE A 117 -5.77 -15.87 -1.89
N SER A 118 -6.50 -15.21 -1.00
CA SER A 118 -7.23 -15.91 0.06
C SER A 118 -8.71 -15.98 -0.31
N GLY A 119 -9.24 -17.20 -0.40
CA GLY A 119 -10.69 -17.39 -0.41
C GLY A 119 -11.33 -16.94 0.90
N SER A 120 -12.67 -17.04 0.96
CA SER A 120 -13.43 -16.85 2.20
C SER A 120 -12.93 -17.79 3.31
N ARG A 121 -13.05 -17.36 4.57
CA ARG A 121 -12.58 -18.14 5.73
C ARG A 121 -13.15 -19.56 5.71
N GLY A 122 -12.27 -20.57 5.71
CA GLY A 122 -12.65 -21.99 5.69
C GLY A 122 -12.89 -22.60 4.29
N GLN A 123 -12.74 -21.83 3.22
CA GLN A 123 -12.78 -22.33 1.84
C GLN A 123 -11.36 -22.52 1.31
N LYS A 124 -11.08 -23.70 0.75
CA LYS A 124 -9.85 -23.93 -0.01
C LYS A 124 -9.99 -23.20 -1.34
N SER A 125 -9.17 -22.18 -1.59
CA SER A 125 -9.11 -21.58 -2.91
C SER A 125 -8.41 -22.55 -3.88
N PRO A 126 -8.90 -22.72 -5.12
CA PRO A 126 -8.18 -23.48 -6.14
C PRO A 126 -6.85 -22.82 -6.53
N VAL A 127 -6.72 -21.50 -6.34
CA VAL A 127 -5.51 -20.73 -6.66
C VAL A 127 -5.07 -19.95 -5.42
N SER A 128 -3.80 -20.08 -5.08
CA SER A 128 -3.21 -19.51 -3.88
C SER A 128 -2.40 -18.25 -4.20
N ILE A 129 -1.82 -18.17 -5.40
CA ILE A 129 -1.02 -17.03 -5.87
C ILE A 129 -1.34 -16.78 -7.34
N TYR A 130 -1.59 -15.52 -7.68
CA TYR A 130 -1.71 -15.05 -9.05
C TYR A 130 -0.44 -14.31 -9.46
N LYS A 131 -0.04 -14.50 -10.73
CA LYS A 131 0.96 -13.68 -11.41
C LYS A 131 0.22 -12.74 -12.36
N VAL A 132 0.47 -11.43 -12.25
CA VAL A 132 0.04 -10.41 -13.19
C VAL A 132 1.26 -10.05 -14.03
N ASP A 133 1.20 -10.29 -15.33
CA ASP A 133 2.31 -9.96 -16.23
C ASP A 133 2.39 -8.45 -16.54
N THR A 134 3.43 -8.05 -17.26
CA THR A 134 3.64 -6.64 -17.66
C THR A 134 2.60 -6.11 -18.64
N ASN A 135 1.75 -6.97 -19.21
CA ASN A 135 0.59 -6.60 -20.01
C ASN A 135 -0.71 -6.61 -19.18
N TYR A 136 -0.60 -6.71 -17.86
CA TYR A 136 -1.70 -6.77 -16.90
C TYR A 136 -2.62 -7.99 -17.04
N ASN A 137 -2.12 -9.09 -17.61
CA ASN A 137 -2.87 -10.35 -17.60
C ASN A 137 -2.63 -11.09 -16.27
N ALA A 138 -3.69 -11.25 -15.48
CA ALA A 138 -3.67 -12.07 -14.28
C ALA A 138 -3.85 -13.56 -14.63
N LYS A 139 -2.92 -14.41 -14.18
CA LYS A 139 -2.98 -15.86 -14.34
C LYS A 139 -2.65 -16.59 -13.03
N PRO A 140 -3.27 -17.76 -12.79
CA PRO A 140 -2.86 -18.63 -11.69
C PRO A 140 -1.37 -18.96 -11.78
N PHE A 141 -0.68 -18.95 -10.64
CA PHE A 141 0.75 -19.26 -10.55
C PHE A 141 1.03 -20.43 -9.60
N VAL A 142 0.44 -20.40 -8.40
CA VAL A 142 0.52 -21.50 -7.43
C VAL A 142 -0.88 -21.92 -7.03
N THR A 143 -1.13 -23.23 -7.05
CA THR A 143 -2.37 -23.86 -6.57
C THR A 143 -2.11 -24.67 -5.30
N ASP A 144 -3.18 -25.07 -4.62
CA ASP A 144 -3.16 -26.02 -3.51
C ASP A 144 -2.34 -25.62 -2.26
N LEU A 145 -1.90 -24.36 -2.16
CA LEU A 145 -1.31 -23.81 -0.93
C LEU A 145 -2.40 -23.20 -0.05
N MET A 146 -2.52 -23.68 1.18
CA MET A 146 -3.55 -23.22 2.13
C MET A 146 -3.10 -21.95 2.86
N ASN A 147 -4.00 -20.95 2.91
CA ASN A 147 -3.80 -19.68 3.62
C ASN A 147 -2.43 -19.01 3.38
N PRO A 148 -2.00 -18.84 2.11
CA PRO A 148 -0.77 -18.11 1.81
C PRO A 148 -0.86 -16.69 2.36
N THR A 149 0.23 -16.19 2.94
CA THR A 149 0.23 -14.87 3.59
C THR A 149 1.39 -14.00 3.15
N GLY A 150 2.62 -14.26 3.61
CA GLY A 150 3.79 -13.48 3.20
C GLY A 150 4.36 -13.98 1.88
N LEU A 151 4.88 -13.06 1.08
CA LEU A 151 5.62 -13.33 -0.16
C LEU A 151 6.95 -12.59 -0.10
N ALA A 152 8.03 -13.21 -0.58
CA ALA A 152 9.33 -12.58 -0.78
C ALA A 152 10.12 -13.28 -1.89
N PHE A 153 10.89 -12.55 -2.68
CA PHE A 153 11.86 -13.15 -3.61
C PHE A 153 13.25 -13.17 -2.99
N ASP A 154 14.00 -14.25 -3.22
CA ASP A 154 15.46 -14.22 -3.04
C ASP A 154 16.15 -13.58 -4.25
N ARG A 155 17.48 -13.37 -4.16
CA ARG A 155 18.28 -12.81 -5.25
C ARG A 155 18.31 -13.68 -6.51
N GLU A 156 18.15 -14.99 -6.36
CA GLU A 156 18.11 -15.93 -7.48
C GLU A 156 16.74 -15.94 -8.19
N GLY A 157 15.72 -15.29 -7.62
CA GLY A 157 14.38 -15.14 -8.16
C GLY A 157 13.45 -16.32 -7.84
N LEU A 158 13.73 -17.08 -6.78
CA LEU A 158 12.78 -18.01 -6.17
C LEU A 158 11.81 -17.24 -5.27
N LEU A 159 10.53 -17.58 -5.38
CA LEU A 159 9.49 -17.00 -4.54
C LEU A 159 9.35 -17.82 -3.25
N TYR A 160 9.38 -17.16 -2.11
CA TYR A 160 9.12 -17.75 -0.80
C TYR A 160 7.73 -17.34 -0.34
N VAL A 161 7.00 -18.29 0.22
CA VAL A 161 5.61 -18.12 0.60
C VAL A 161 5.38 -18.69 1.99
N SER A 162 4.82 -17.89 2.88
CA SER A 162 4.39 -18.39 4.20
C SER A 162 2.97 -18.95 4.13
N SER A 163 2.72 -20.01 4.87
CA SER A 163 1.38 -20.57 5.10
C SER A 163 0.98 -20.40 6.56
N ARG A 164 -0.12 -19.68 6.80
CA ARG A 164 -0.71 -19.57 8.16
C ARG A 164 -1.45 -20.83 8.59
N TYR A 165 -1.65 -21.79 7.68
CA TYR A 165 -2.39 -23.01 7.97
C TYR A 165 -1.53 -24.03 8.72
N ASP A 166 -0.35 -24.32 8.18
CA ASP A 166 0.60 -25.32 8.69
C ASP A 166 1.88 -24.69 9.28
N GLY A 167 2.07 -23.38 9.14
CA GLY A 167 3.25 -22.69 9.67
C GLY A 167 4.50 -22.86 8.82
N ILE A 168 4.37 -23.44 7.62
CA ILE A 168 5.50 -23.75 6.74
C ILE A 168 5.83 -22.54 5.87
N VAL A 169 7.11 -22.35 5.59
CA VAL A 169 7.57 -21.53 4.48
C VAL A 169 7.93 -22.44 3.31
N TYR A 170 7.32 -22.17 2.17
CA TYR A 170 7.56 -22.86 0.91
C TYR A 170 8.47 -22.02 0.02
N GLN A 171 9.32 -22.68 -0.77
CA GLN A 171 10.02 -22.08 -1.90
C GLN A 171 9.34 -22.50 -3.21
N VAL A 172 9.24 -21.59 -4.15
CA VAL A 172 8.52 -21.72 -5.41
C VAL A 172 9.43 -21.27 -6.55
N THR A 173 9.65 -22.17 -7.51
CA THR A 173 10.44 -21.90 -8.71
C THR A 173 9.72 -20.94 -9.67
N ARG A 174 10.45 -20.37 -10.64
CA ARG A 174 9.87 -19.53 -11.71
C ARG A 174 8.75 -20.21 -12.51
N SER A 175 8.73 -21.54 -12.56
CA SER A 175 7.69 -22.33 -13.23
C SER A 175 6.51 -22.70 -12.30
N GLY A 176 6.48 -22.21 -11.06
CA GLY A 176 5.41 -22.48 -10.10
C GLY A 176 5.58 -23.76 -9.29
N ASN A 177 6.67 -24.52 -9.47
CA ASN A 177 6.91 -25.74 -8.68
C ASN A 177 7.26 -25.37 -7.24
N MET A 178 6.47 -25.89 -6.30
CA MET A 178 6.56 -25.61 -4.87
C MET A 178 7.25 -26.75 -4.11
N SER A 179 8.05 -26.41 -3.10
CA SER A 179 8.65 -27.37 -2.15
C SER A 179 8.81 -26.73 -0.77
N VAL A 180 8.90 -27.55 0.28
CA VAL A 180 9.11 -27.06 1.65
C VAL A 180 10.52 -26.47 1.77
N TYR A 181 10.61 -25.24 2.29
CA TYR A 181 11.89 -24.59 2.60
C TYR A 181 12.26 -24.81 4.07
N VAL A 182 11.36 -24.44 4.99
CA VAL A 182 11.55 -24.56 6.44
C VAL A 182 10.19 -24.68 7.17
N GLU A 183 10.19 -25.29 8.34
CA GLU A 183 9.02 -25.54 9.20
C GLU A 183 9.35 -25.30 10.69
N GLY A 184 8.36 -25.37 11.58
CA GLY A 184 8.57 -25.34 13.03
C GLY A 184 8.58 -23.96 13.69
N MET A 185 8.04 -22.93 13.04
CA MET A 185 8.05 -21.53 13.50
C MET A 185 6.69 -21.03 14.03
N GLY A 186 5.76 -21.92 14.38
CA GLY A 186 4.41 -21.52 14.77
C GLY A 186 3.56 -21.11 13.57
N VAL A 187 2.94 -19.93 13.59
CA VAL A 187 2.04 -19.44 12.53
C VAL A 187 2.75 -18.40 11.66
N ALA A 188 3.46 -18.87 10.62
CA ALA A 188 4.28 -18.05 9.74
C ALA A 188 3.47 -17.01 8.91
N THR A 189 3.94 -15.76 8.91
CA THR A 189 3.28 -14.61 8.26
C THR A 189 4.24 -13.83 7.36
N GLY A 190 4.54 -12.56 7.64
CA GLY A 190 5.38 -11.74 6.75
C GLY A 190 6.78 -12.33 6.58
N LEU A 191 7.33 -12.12 5.39
CA LEU A 191 8.63 -12.61 4.94
C LEU A 191 9.48 -11.43 4.46
N ALA A 192 10.77 -11.43 4.76
CA ALA A 192 11.73 -10.50 4.16
C ALA A 192 13.14 -11.10 4.17
N PHE A 193 13.93 -10.85 3.12
CA PHE A 193 15.35 -11.20 3.09
C PHE A 193 16.22 -10.01 3.53
N ASP A 194 17.24 -10.28 4.33
CA ASP A 194 18.31 -9.30 4.59
C ASP A 194 19.33 -9.28 3.42
N PRO A 195 20.24 -8.28 3.37
CA PRO A 195 21.27 -8.21 2.34
C PRO A 195 22.25 -9.40 2.30
N GLU A 196 22.26 -10.26 3.31
CA GLU A 196 23.07 -11.48 3.37
C GLU A 196 22.28 -12.74 2.96
N GLU A 197 21.05 -12.58 2.44
CA GLU A 197 20.13 -13.65 2.04
C GLU A 197 19.70 -14.56 3.20
N ASN A 198 19.62 -14.02 4.41
CA ASN A 198 18.89 -14.67 5.50
C ASN A 198 17.41 -14.29 5.43
N LEU A 199 16.53 -15.26 5.61
CA LEU A 199 15.09 -15.05 5.61
C LEU A 199 14.60 -14.69 7.02
N TYR A 200 13.78 -13.66 7.13
CA TYR A 200 13.10 -13.28 8.37
C TYR A 200 11.62 -13.60 8.25
N VAL A 201 11.07 -14.24 9.28
CA VAL A 201 9.69 -14.72 9.30
C VAL A 201 9.01 -14.24 10.58
N GLY A 202 7.90 -13.52 10.42
CA GLY A 202 7.06 -13.19 11.57
C GLY A 202 6.10 -14.32 11.92
N ASP A 203 6.01 -14.70 13.18
CA ASP A 203 4.99 -15.59 13.73
C ASP A 203 3.93 -14.80 14.49
N ARG A 204 2.63 -15.10 14.29
CA ARG A 204 1.52 -14.38 14.95
C ARG A 204 1.63 -14.29 16.47
N SER A 205 2.35 -15.21 17.12
CA SER A 205 2.55 -15.17 18.58
C SER A 205 3.42 -14.00 19.07
N GLY A 206 4.17 -13.33 18.19
CA GLY A 206 5.09 -12.27 18.59
C GLY A 206 6.54 -12.51 18.16
N THR A 207 6.89 -13.75 17.80
CA THR A 207 8.28 -14.10 17.50
C THR A 207 8.65 -13.70 16.08
N ILE A 208 9.80 -13.05 15.91
CA ILE A 208 10.46 -12.87 14.62
C ILE A 208 11.61 -13.88 14.55
N PHE A 209 11.54 -14.79 13.60
CA PHE A 209 12.59 -15.77 13.35
C PHE A 209 13.55 -15.26 12.27
N LYS A 210 14.83 -15.59 12.41
CA LYS A 210 15.86 -15.49 11.37
C LYS A 210 16.26 -16.89 10.94
N ILE A 211 16.26 -17.15 9.64
CA ILE A 211 16.66 -18.39 9.02
C ILE A 211 17.90 -18.13 8.17
N SER A 212 19.01 -18.76 8.53
CA SER A 212 20.26 -18.63 7.78
C SER A 212 20.16 -19.29 6.40
N ARG A 213 21.12 -18.99 5.51
CA ARG A 213 21.25 -19.71 4.22
C ARG A 213 21.43 -21.23 4.38
N SER A 214 21.99 -21.68 5.51
CA SER A 214 22.09 -23.11 5.89
C SER A 214 20.80 -23.66 6.53
N ARG A 215 19.72 -22.88 6.53
CA ARG A 215 18.40 -23.18 7.09
C ARG A 215 18.37 -23.38 8.60
N GLN A 216 19.32 -22.79 9.31
CA GLN A 216 19.29 -22.77 10.78
C GLN A 216 18.34 -21.67 11.26
N ILE A 217 17.46 -22.03 12.18
CA ILE A 217 16.42 -21.12 12.71
C ILE A 217 16.89 -20.54 14.04
N TYR A 218 16.76 -19.22 14.19
CA TYR A 218 17.04 -18.48 15.41
C TYR A 218 15.86 -17.58 15.76
N VAL A 219 15.60 -17.39 17.05
CA VAL A 219 14.77 -16.27 17.50
C VAL A 219 15.59 -14.99 17.36
N PHE A 220 15.11 -14.07 16.54
CA PHE A 220 15.79 -12.80 16.26
C PHE A 220 15.29 -11.69 17.19
N ALA A 221 13.97 -11.59 17.35
CA ALA A 221 13.33 -10.60 18.21
C ALA A 221 11.94 -11.09 18.65
N THR A 222 11.38 -10.44 19.67
CA THR A 222 10.02 -10.69 20.15
C THR A 222 9.25 -9.38 20.24
N LEU A 223 8.01 -9.41 19.78
CA LEU A 223 7.03 -8.32 19.75
C LEU A 223 5.72 -8.79 20.39
N GLU A 224 4.76 -7.87 20.54
CA GLU A 224 3.40 -8.19 21.00
C GLU A 224 2.60 -8.97 19.94
N PRO A 225 1.79 -9.98 20.29
CA PRO A 225 1.04 -10.78 19.32
C PRO A 225 0.22 -9.96 18.31
N SER A 226 0.27 -10.35 17.04
CA SER A 226 -0.53 -9.71 15.97
C SER A 226 -1.82 -10.47 15.70
N ILE A 227 -2.94 -9.75 15.65
CA ILE A 227 -4.26 -10.35 15.38
C ILE A 227 -4.50 -10.66 13.90
N ALA A 228 -3.74 -10.04 12.98
CA ALA A 228 -3.98 -10.10 11.54
C ALA A 228 -2.84 -10.81 10.78
N ALA A 229 -1.60 -10.39 10.98
CA ALA A 229 -0.34 -10.98 10.49
C ALA A 229 0.79 -9.98 10.79
N TYR A 230 2.05 -10.39 10.73
CA TYR A 230 3.14 -9.42 10.59
C TYR A 230 3.38 -9.08 9.13
N HIS A 231 3.78 -7.84 8.84
CA HIS A 231 4.37 -7.44 7.57
C HIS A 231 5.79 -6.92 7.84
N LEU A 232 6.73 -7.32 7.00
CA LEU A 232 8.16 -7.17 7.20
C LEU A 232 8.76 -6.49 5.96
N ALA A 233 9.71 -5.58 6.16
CA ALA A 233 10.56 -5.06 5.09
C ALA A 233 11.91 -4.60 5.68
N PHE A 234 13.00 -4.82 4.95
CA PHE A 234 14.28 -4.23 5.30
C PHE A 234 14.35 -2.78 4.81
N GLY A 235 14.82 -1.90 5.69
CA GLY A 235 15.12 -0.52 5.38
C GLY A 235 16.51 -0.32 4.77
N PRO A 236 16.83 0.90 4.30
CA PRO A 236 18.15 1.25 3.75
C PRO A 236 19.27 1.27 4.81
N ASP A 237 18.92 1.19 6.09
CA ASP A 237 19.82 1.08 7.24
C ASP A 237 20.10 -0.38 7.63
N ASP A 238 19.71 -1.33 6.76
CA ASP A 238 19.78 -2.77 6.96
C ASP A 238 19.08 -3.24 8.26
N SER A 239 18.08 -2.49 8.72
CA SER A 239 17.25 -2.86 9.86
C SER A 239 15.89 -3.37 9.39
N LEU A 240 15.28 -4.22 10.20
CA LEU A 240 13.99 -4.81 9.90
C LEU A 240 12.88 -3.90 10.43
N TYR A 241 11.99 -3.47 9.54
CA TYR A 241 10.77 -2.76 9.90
C TYR A 241 9.61 -3.74 9.95
N VAL A 242 8.77 -3.60 10.97
CA VAL A 242 7.68 -4.55 11.24
C VAL A 242 6.39 -3.82 11.57
N THR A 243 5.29 -4.23 10.95
CA THR A 243 3.94 -3.86 11.37
C THR A 243 3.18 -5.09 11.86
N GLY A 244 2.50 -4.93 13.00
CA GLY A 244 1.63 -5.93 13.60
C GLY A 244 0.22 -5.35 13.79
N PRO A 245 -0.62 -5.28 12.73
CA PRO A 245 -1.93 -4.64 12.78
C PRO A 245 -2.81 -5.23 13.88
N THR A 246 -3.34 -4.37 14.76
CA THR A 246 -4.35 -4.71 15.76
C THR A 246 -5.73 -4.16 15.35
N THR A 247 -6.68 -4.13 16.29
CA THR A 247 -7.95 -3.39 16.13
C THR A 247 -7.82 -1.91 16.51
N SER A 248 -6.65 -1.48 16.99
CA SER A 248 -6.39 -0.12 17.42
C SER A 248 -6.31 0.87 16.26
N SER A 249 -6.69 2.11 16.53
CA SER A 249 -6.45 3.27 15.65
C SER A 249 -5.08 3.94 15.90
N PHE A 250 -4.27 3.36 16.80
CA PHE A 250 -3.05 3.96 17.33
C PHE A 250 -1.91 2.94 17.49
N ASP A 251 -1.76 2.06 16.49
CA ASP A 251 -0.72 1.04 16.37
C ASP A 251 0.65 1.66 16.03
N SER A 252 1.69 0.83 16.20
CA SER A 252 3.08 1.15 15.96
C SER A 252 3.64 0.49 14.70
N ILE A 253 4.67 1.12 14.14
CA ILE A 253 5.68 0.49 13.29
C ILE A 253 6.91 0.27 14.17
N PHE A 254 7.43 -0.95 14.19
CA PHE A 254 8.66 -1.29 14.90
C PHE A 254 9.86 -1.20 13.98
N HIS A 255 10.98 -0.79 14.53
CA HIS A 255 12.32 -0.91 13.93
C HIS A 255 13.11 -1.89 14.78
N ILE A 256 13.79 -2.83 14.12
CA ILE A 256 14.58 -3.86 14.77
C ILE A 256 15.99 -3.79 14.18
N SER A 257 16.95 -3.43 15.02
CA SER A 257 18.36 -3.30 14.63
C SER A 257 18.95 -4.65 14.21
N LYS A 258 20.12 -4.64 13.55
CA LYS A 258 20.87 -5.87 13.22
C LYS A 258 21.15 -6.78 14.43
N ALA A 259 21.19 -6.21 15.63
CA ALA A 259 21.41 -6.94 16.88
C ALA A 259 20.11 -7.52 17.48
N GLY A 260 18.95 -7.29 16.85
CA GLY A 260 17.64 -7.71 17.36
C GLY A 260 17.03 -6.73 18.37
N GLU A 261 17.61 -5.54 18.53
CA GLU A 261 17.08 -4.52 19.45
C GLU A 261 15.84 -3.88 18.85
N VAL A 262 14.74 -3.91 19.59
CA VAL A 262 13.44 -3.39 19.15
C VAL A 262 13.22 -1.97 19.67
N GLU A 263 12.87 -1.06 18.77
CA GLU A 263 12.33 0.25 19.11
C GLU A 263 11.03 0.57 18.36
N THR A 264 10.26 1.53 18.86
CA THR A 264 9.12 2.07 18.12
C THR A 264 9.61 3.11 17.12
N PHE A 265 9.51 2.81 15.83
CA PHE A 265 9.83 3.75 14.76
C PHE A 265 8.82 4.89 14.70
N TYR A 266 7.54 4.54 14.65
CA TYR A 266 6.43 5.50 14.60
C TYR A 266 5.20 4.92 15.28
N ARG A 267 4.38 5.76 15.92
CA ARG A 267 3.11 5.38 16.54
C ARG A 267 1.99 6.34 16.18
N GLY A 268 0.81 5.80 15.93
CA GLY A 268 -0.39 6.58 15.64
C GLY A 268 -1.02 6.28 14.28
N LEU A 269 -0.75 5.10 13.73
CA LEU A 269 -1.47 4.58 12.56
C LEU A 269 -2.59 3.67 13.02
N GLY A 270 -3.74 3.75 12.35
CA GLY A 270 -4.78 2.74 12.48
C GLY A 270 -4.50 1.59 11.54
N ARG A 271 -4.40 0.38 12.11
CA ARG A 271 -4.25 -0.89 11.39
C ARG A 271 -3.17 -0.86 10.27
N PRO A 272 -1.90 -0.54 10.60
CA PRO A 272 -0.81 -0.58 9.64
C PRO A 272 -0.58 -2.01 9.17
N GLN A 273 -0.64 -2.23 7.85
CA GLN A 273 -0.48 -3.54 7.21
C GLN A 273 0.80 -3.53 6.39
N GLY A 274 0.72 -3.83 5.09
CA GLY A 274 1.86 -3.95 4.21
C GLY A 274 2.75 -2.72 4.16
N ILE A 275 4.06 -2.96 4.13
CA ILE A 275 5.11 -1.93 4.16
C ILE A 275 6.16 -2.13 3.08
N ALA A 276 6.66 -1.05 2.50
CA ALA A 276 7.76 -1.11 1.55
C ALA A 276 8.61 0.15 1.63
N PHE A 277 9.88 0.04 1.23
CA PHE A 277 10.76 1.19 1.05
C PHE A 277 10.87 1.52 -0.43
N ASP A 278 10.92 2.81 -0.74
CA ASP A 278 11.31 3.26 -2.07
C ASP A 278 12.84 3.37 -2.21
N ALA A 279 13.31 3.68 -3.42
CA ALA A 279 14.73 3.85 -3.71
C ALA A 279 15.39 5.07 -3.04
N GLN A 280 14.61 5.94 -2.37
CA GLN A 280 15.11 7.06 -1.57
C GLN A 280 15.15 6.72 -0.07
N GLY A 281 14.75 5.50 0.30
CA GLY A 281 14.70 5.07 1.70
C GLY A 281 13.51 5.62 2.48
N ARG A 282 12.45 6.08 1.81
CA ARG A 282 11.20 6.51 2.46
C ARG A 282 10.33 5.28 2.69
N LEU A 283 9.75 5.17 3.88
CA LEU A 283 8.85 4.08 4.24
C LEU A 283 7.44 4.40 3.76
N TYR A 284 6.79 3.43 3.15
CA TYR A 284 5.39 3.48 2.75
C TYR A 284 4.62 2.38 3.46
N VAL A 285 3.45 2.71 4.02
CA VAL A 285 2.64 1.80 4.85
C VAL A 285 1.17 1.89 4.45
N ALA A 286 0.55 0.76 4.14
CA ALA A 286 -0.89 0.66 4.01
C ALA A 286 -1.55 0.81 5.40
N ALA A 287 -2.23 1.92 5.64
CA ALA A 287 -2.77 2.24 6.96
C ALA A 287 -3.90 3.28 6.91
N SER A 288 -4.43 3.60 8.10
CA SER A 288 -5.24 4.79 8.35
C SER A 288 -4.44 5.83 9.14
N LEU A 289 -4.32 7.05 8.62
CA LEU A 289 -3.74 8.18 9.34
C LEU A 289 -4.84 9.18 9.67
N ARG A 290 -5.14 9.32 10.97
CA ARG A 290 -6.20 10.22 11.47
C ARG A 290 -7.56 9.99 10.79
N GLY A 291 -7.90 8.72 10.58
CA GLY A 291 -9.16 8.30 9.95
C GLY A 291 -9.11 8.21 8.42
N ARG A 292 -8.04 8.71 7.77
CA ARG A 292 -7.90 8.67 6.31
C ARG A 292 -7.12 7.44 5.87
N ARG A 293 -7.76 6.59 5.06
CA ARG A 293 -7.22 5.30 4.60
C ARG A 293 -6.42 5.44 3.30
N GLY A 294 -5.36 4.66 3.18
CA GLY A 294 -4.59 4.52 1.95
C GLY A 294 -3.14 4.20 2.25
N ILE A 295 -2.21 4.81 1.52
CA ILE A 295 -0.77 4.67 1.77
C ILE A 295 -0.24 5.90 2.50
N ILE A 296 0.45 5.66 3.60
CA ILE A 296 1.13 6.67 4.41
C ILE A 296 2.62 6.60 4.08
N ARG A 297 3.20 7.74 3.70
CA ARG A 297 4.64 7.89 3.51
C ARG A 297 5.23 8.47 4.79
N ILE A 298 6.34 7.92 5.25
CA ILE A 298 7.11 8.38 6.40
C ILE A 298 8.56 8.58 5.94
N ASP A 299 9.05 9.80 6.10
CA ASP A 299 10.43 10.15 5.76
C ASP A 299 11.40 9.81 6.91
N GLN A 300 12.69 10.11 6.70
CA GLN A 300 13.73 9.89 7.70
C GLN A 300 13.54 10.75 8.96
N SER A 301 12.79 11.86 8.89
CA SER A 301 12.41 12.66 10.06
C SER A 301 11.24 12.06 10.85
N ARG A 302 10.77 10.88 10.45
CA ARG A 302 9.63 10.15 11.03
C ARG A 302 8.32 10.93 10.93
N LYS A 303 8.22 11.84 9.96
CA LYS A 303 7.01 12.63 9.73
C LYS A 303 6.06 11.86 8.79
N PRO A 304 4.84 11.53 9.24
CA PRO A 304 3.85 10.84 8.43
C PRO A 304 3.08 11.82 7.55
N GLU A 305 2.81 11.40 6.32
CA GLU A 305 1.87 12.09 5.43
C GLU A 305 1.07 11.08 4.61
N GLN A 306 -0.15 11.45 4.25
CA GLN A 306 -0.93 10.63 3.34
C GLN A 306 -0.37 10.80 1.93
N PHE A 307 0.13 9.73 1.34
CA PHE A 307 0.68 9.72 -0.01
C PHE A 307 -0.36 9.32 -1.04
N LEU A 308 -1.20 8.33 -0.71
CA LEU A 308 -2.26 7.84 -1.56
C LEU A 308 -3.56 7.71 -0.76
N SER A 309 -4.69 8.13 -1.33
CA SER A 309 -6.04 7.95 -0.77
C SER A 309 -6.73 6.76 -1.42
N GLY A 310 -7.33 5.88 -0.62
CA GLY A 310 -8.02 4.73 -1.18
C GLY A 310 -8.61 3.77 -0.16
N PRO A 311 -9.78 3.18 -0.44
CA PRO A 311 -10.29 2.06 0.34
C PRO A 311 -9.55 0.76 0.00
N GLY A 312 -9.59 -0.21 0.92
CA GLY A 312 -9.20 -1.60 0.61
C GLY A 312 -7.71 -1.85 0.38
N VAL A 313 -6.83 -0.89 0.68
CA VAL A 313 -5.38 -1.06 0.52
C VAL A 313 -4.83 -1.96 1.64
N VAL A 314 -4.25 -3.09 1.26
CA VAL A 314 -3.69 -4.10 2.18
C VAL A 314 -2.17 -4.02 2.25
N GLY A 315 -1.53 -3.71 1.14
CA GLY A 315 -0.08 -3.60 1.02
C GLY A 315 0.28 -2.94 -0.29
N LEU A 316 1.58 -2.88 -0.55
CA LEU A 316 2.13 -2.29 -1.75
C LEU A 316 3.50 -2.88 -2.10
N ALA A 317 3.92 -2.69 -3.35
CA ALA A 317 5.30 -2.88 -3.77
C ALA A 317 5.72 -1.81 -4.78
N PHE A 318 7.03 -1.73 -5.02
CA PHE A 318 7.60 -0.89 -6.08
C PHE A 318 8.05 -1.76 -7.25
N THR A 319 7.66 -1.39 -8.46
CA THR A 319 8.15 -2.01 -9.68
C THR A 319 9.59 -1.57 -10.00
N PRO A 320 10.31 -2.25 -10.91
CA PRO A 320 11.61 -1.77 -11.40
C PRO A 320 11.55 -0.36 -12.02
N SER A 321 10.41 0.03 -12.59
CA SER A 321 10.14 1.39 -13.09
C SER A 321 9.80 2.40 -12.00
N ARG A 322 9.83 1.99 -10.72
CA ARG A 322 9.51 2.78 -9.52
C ARG A 322 8.04 3.17 -9.40
N ALA A 323 7.15 2.51 -10.15
CA ALA A 323 5.71 2.64 -9.95
C ALA A 323 5.29 1.91 -8.67
N VAL A 324 4.25 2.41 -8.01
CA VAL A 324 3.62 1.74 -6.87
C VAL A 324 2.52 0.83 -7.39
N VAL A 325 2.47 -0.41 -6.88
CA VAL A 325 1.43 -1.41 -7.15
C VAL A 325 0.85 -1.97 -5.87
#